data_AF-A0A2D6W228-F1
#
_entry.id   AF-A0A2D6W228-F1
#
_cell.length_a   1.000
_cell.length_b   1.000
_cell.length_c   1.000
_cell.angle_alpha   90.00
_cell.angle_beta   90.00
_cell.angle_gamma   90.00
#
_symmetry.space_group_name_H-M   'P 1'
#
loop_
_entity.id
_entity.type
_entity.pdbx_description
1 polymer ?
#
loop_
_entity_poly.entity_id
_entity_poly.type
_entity_poly.pdbx_seq_one_letter_code
_entity_poly.pdbx_strand_id
1 'polypeptide(L)'
;MPTNDPPITDTERATAIHCQRLICAAVDENNNKAWHGFVLADGTYAAEYGRVGQSMQTVRKDLSENASKAKVDKEVQKRLNYHGDKQPYVHQRTVGAGGGNASSGGGGNIGKSQVKQVAIKEINFGGNADLRNLISWLADVNVHTITANTNITYDTSTGSFSTPLGPVTQDAVDDARILLTDIRGFVRKNDFDSQKMKRTAADFIQIIPQATGMKRGWYEVLFANNAALDRQSDLLDSLEASIQQIVSDADDKTKTAAKAGPAVFDLKLVAVDDPKVIKFVKDKYSKERGRHGDVAHCKVKKVHAVEIGRTKKAFEAKGRKVGNIMKLWHGTKASNLLSILKRGLIIPKSASNGRMYGDGLYFSDQSTKSLRYATNAWSGGGNSDRLFMLICEVAMGKTHSPRGGWGSHYPVSGSDSTFAKAGSSVMNNEMIVYKTSQANPLYLVEFTTR
;
A
#
# COMPACT_ATOMS: atom_id res chain seq x y z
N MET A 1 31.16 -22.81 -4.71
CA MET A 1 30.53 -24.07 -5.12
C MET A 1 29.05 -23.95 -4.77
N PRO A 2 28.11 -24.19 -5.69
CA PRO A 2 26.72 -24.45 -5.31
C PRO A 2 26.74 -25.63 -4.34
N THR A 3 26.15 -25.45 -3.16
CA THR A 3 25.95 -26.54 -2.23
C THR A 3 24.71 -27.31 -2.67
N ASN A 4 24.82 -28.63 -2.78
CA ASN A 4 23.69 -29.53 -3.05
C ASN A 4 22.81 -29.74 -1.80
N ASP A 5 22.87 -28.81 -0.84
CA ASP A 5 22.13 -28.95 0.42
C ASP A 5 20.64 -28.72 0.19
N PRO A 6 19.77 -29.49 0.87
CA PRO A 6 18.33 -29.34 0.73
C PRO A 6 17.88 -27.94 1.18
N PRO A 7 16.89 -27.34 0.48
CA PRO A 7 16.32 -26.05 0.87
C PRO A 7 15.89 -26.01 2.33
N ILE A 8 15.98 -24.85 2.95
CA ILE A 8 15.39 -24.63 4.28
C ILE A 8 13.87 -24.58 4.13
N THR A 9 13.16 -25.41 4.88
CA THR A 9 11.70 -25.46 4.89
C THR A 9 11.09 -24.30 5.68
N ASP A 10 9.81 -24.01 5.46
CA ASP A 10 9.10 -22.97 6.23
C ASP A 10 9.06 -23.30 7.73
N THR A 11 8.88 -24.58 8.07
CA THR A 11 8.91 -25.06 9.46
C THR A 11 10.27 -24.80 10.10
N GLU A 12 11.37 -25.17 9.43
CA GLU A 12 12.72 -24.92 9.92
C GLU A 12 13.02 -23.42 10.10
N ARG A 13 12.55 -22.56 9.19
CA ARG A 13 12.65 -21.11 9.36
C ARG A 13 11.89 -20.61 10.59
N ALA A 14 10.69 -21.15 10.81
CA ALA A 14 9.81 -20.74 11.90
C ALA A 14 10.26 -21.24 13.27
N THR A 15 10.94 -22.39 13.33
CA THR A 15 11.43 -23.00 14.58
C THR A 15 12.92 -22.77 14.85
N ALA A 16 13.62 -22.03 13.98
CA ALA A 16 15.02 -21.67 14.19
C ALA A 16 15.19 -20.90 15.51
N ILE A 17 16.16 -21.33 16.31
CA ILE A 17 16.46 -20.76 17.65
C ILE A 17 17.32 -19.49 17.57
N HIS A 18 17.99 -19.25 16.45
CA HIS A 18 18.67 -17.98 16.13
C HIS A 18 18.53 -17.69 14.64
N CYS A 19 18.26 -16.43 14.29
CA CYS A 19 18.13 -16.01 12.90
C CYS A 19 18.73 -14.60 12.71
N GLN A 20 19.41 -14.40 11.58
CA GLN A 20 19.92 -13.10 11.15
C GLN A 20 19.61 -12.92 9.66
N ARG A 21 19.07 -11.76 9.29
CA ARG A 21 18.70 -11.46 7.90
C ARG A 21 19.34 -10.17 7.41
N LEU A 22 19.99 -10.26 6.27
CA LEU A 22 20.72 -9.17 5.63
C LEU A 22 20.27 -8.99 4.19
N ILE A 23 20.26 -7.75 3.73
CA ILE A 23 19.97 -7.37 2.34
C ILE A 23 21.05 -6.41 1.82
N CYS A 24 21.36 -6.49 0.54
CA CYS A 24 22.29 -5.61 -0.15
C CYS A 24 21.68 -5.18 -1.48
N ALA A 25 21.57 -3.88 -1.70
CA ALA A 25 21.23 -3.31 -3.00
C ALA A 25 22.27 -2.27 -3.40
N ALA A 26 22.69 -2.33 -4.66
CA ALA A 26 23.62 -1.37 -5.24
C ALA A 26 23.38 -1.30 -6.74
N VAL A 27 23.10 -0.09 -7.26
CA VAL A 27 22.69 0.09 -8.65
C VAL A 27 23.84 -0.19 -9.62
N ASP A 28 25.00 0.42 -9.39
CA ASP A 28 26.15 0.37 -10.31
C ASP A 28 26.76 -1.04 -10.40
N GLU A 29 26.71 -1.80 -9.31
CA GLU A 29 27.16 -3.20 -9.24
C GLU A 29 26.04 -4.20 -9.58
N ASN A 30 24.84 -3.72 -9.89
CA ASN A 30 23.64 -4.53 -10.13
C ASN A 30 23.36 -5.54 -9.00
N ASN A 31 23.59 -5.12 -7.76
CA ASN A 31 23.29 -5.92 -6.58
C ASN A 31 21.84 -5.72 -6.16
N ASN A 32 21.16 -6.83 -5.88
CA ASN A 32 19.89 -6.92 -5.17
C ASN A 32 19.85 -8.32 -4.55
N LYS A 33 20.54 -8.48 -3.42
CA LYS A 33 20.90 -9.78 -2.84
C LYS A 33 20.42 -9.86 -1.40
N ALA A 34 20.04 -11.06 -0.98
CA ALA A 34 19.73 -11.37 0.41
C ALA A 34 20.66 -12.47 0.93
N TRP A 35 20.89 -12.45 2.24
CA TRP A 35 21.53 -13.52 2.98
C TRP A 35 20.80 -13.68 4.32
N HIS A 36 20.33 -14.89 4.61
CA HIS A 36 19.76 -15.22 5.91
C HIS A 36 20.54 -16.37 6.54
N GLY A 37 20.95 -16.21 7.79
CA GLY A 37 21.61 -17.23 8.60
C GLY A 37 20.66 -17.73 9.69
N PHE A 38 20.74 -19.03 9.98
CA PHE A 38 19.89 -19.72 10.94
C PHE A 38 20.72 -20.65 11.82
N VAL A 39 20.29 -20.80 13.06
CA VAL A 39 20.54 -21.97 13.89
C VAL A 39 19.21 -22.70 13.99
N LEU A 40 19.14 -23.90 13.41
CA LEU A 40 17.91 -24.70 13.36
C LEU A 40 17.61 -25.31 14.74
N ALA A 41 16.40 -25.84 14.92
CA ALA A 41 15.94 -26.38 16.21
C ALA A 41 16.79 -27.58 16.71
N ASP A 42 17.48 -28.27 15.82
CA ASP A 42 18.43 -29.35 16.11
C ASP A 42 19.86 -28.85 16.43
N GLY A 43 20.08 -27.52 16.42
CA GLY A 43 21.38 -26.88 16.62
C GLY A 43 22.20 -26.68 15.34
N THR A 44 21.74 -27.19 14.19
CA THR A 44 22.47 -27.16 12.92
C THR A 44 22.60 -25.74 12.37
N TYR A 45 23.77 -25.39 11.84
CA TYR A 45 23.95 -24.15 11.09
C TYR A 45 23.30 -24.28 9.71
N ALA A 46 22.47 -23.32 9.34
CA ALA A 46 21.99 -23.18 7.98
C ALA A 46 22.09 -21.73 7.50
N ALA A 47 22.24 -21.54 6.19
CA ALA A 47 22.12 -20.22 5.58
C ALA A 47 21.53 -20.32 4.18
N GLU A 48 20.73 -19.33 3.79
CA GLU A 48 20.23 -19.17 2.44
C GLU A 48 20.69 -17.82 1.86
N TYR A 49 21.06 -17.79 0.58
CA TYR A 49 21.53 -16.55 -0.05
C TYR A 49 21.38 -16.56 -1.56
N GLY A 50 21.29 -15.36 -2.14
CA GLY A 50 21.06 -15.22 -3.58
C GLY A 50 20.45 -13.88 -3.94
N ARG A 51 19.98 -13.77 -5.19
CA ARG A 51 19.30 -12.57 -5.69
C ARG A 51 17.85 -12.57 -5.20
N VAL A 52 17.35 -11.42 -4.73
CA VAL A 52 15.96 -11.29 -4.29
C VAL A 52 15.01 -11.65 -5.45
N GLY A 53 14.06 -12.54 -5.16
CA GLY A 53 13.09 -13.04 -6.14
C GLY A 53 13.58 -14.14 -7.07
N GLN A 54 14.74 -14.73 -6.81
CA GLN A 54 15.24 -15.94 -7.44
C GLN A 54 15.37 -17.06 -6.41
N SER A 55 15.53 -18.30 -6.86
CA SER A 55 15.83 -19.42 -5.97
C SER A 55 17.13 -19.14 -5.21
N MET A 56 17.06 -19.21 -3.87
CA MET A 56 18.21 -19.03 -3.00
C MET A 56 19.05 -20.32 -2.95
N GLN A 57 20.36 -20.16 -2.86
CA GLN A 57 21.26 -21.27 -2.52
C GLN A 57 21.18 -21.52 -1.03
N THR A 58 21.24 -22.79 -0.61
CA THR A 58 21.20 -23.19 0.80
C THR A 58 22.52 -23.84 1.17
N VAL A 59 23.06 -23.51 2.34
CA VAL A 59 24.23 -24.18 2.95
C VAL A 59 23.80 -24.71 4.30
N ARG A 60 24.14 -25.97 4.60
CA ARG A 60 23.97 -26.59 5.92
C ARG A 60 25.31 -27.07 6.45
N LYS A 61 25.52 -26.98 7.77
CA LYS A 61 26.69 -27.55 8.45
C LYS A 61 26.32 -28.05 9.83
N ASP A 62 26.60 -29.32 10.07
CA ASP A 62 26.45 -29.94 11.37
C ASP A 62 27.53 -29.39 12.31
N LEU A 63 27.11 -28.58 13.27
CA LEU A 63 27.92 -27.91 14.27
C LEU A 63 27.16 -27.96 15.59
N SER A 64 27.87 -27.80 16.71
CA SER A 64 27.18 -27.55 17.98
C SER A 64 26.42 -26.22 17.92
N GLU A 65 25.32 -26.10 18.66
CA GLU A 65 24.50 -24.88 18.71
C GLU A 65 25.35 -23.60 18.91
N ASN A 66 26.29 -23.63 19.86
CA ASN A 66 27.20 -22.50 20.13
C ASN A 66 28.10 -22.18 18.93
N ALA A 67 28.62 -23.19 18.24
CA ALA A 67 29.45 -23.02 17.05
C ALA A 67 28.62 -22.52 15.85
N SER A 68 27.37 -23.00 15.71
CA SER A 68 26.41 -22.53 14.71
C SER A 68 26.09 -21.05 14.91
N LYS A 69 25.78 -20.64 16.14
CA LYS A 69 25.52 -19.23 16.49
C LYS A 69 26.74 -18.35 16.20
N ALA A 70 27.92 -18.75 16.67
CA ALA A 70 29.17 -18.02 16.41
C ALA A 70 29.46 -17.89 14.91
N LYS A 71 29.13 -18.91 14.12
CA LYS A 71 29.27 -18.89 12.67
C LYS A 71 28.30 -17.90 12.01
N VAL A 72 27.02 -17.90 12.40
CA VAL A 72 26.03 -16.92 11.91
C VAL A 72 26.52 -15.50 12.20
N ASP A 73 26.90 -15.22 13.45
CA ASP A 73 27.33 -13.89 13.89
C ASP A 73 28.61 -13.44 13.16
N LYS A 74 29.56 -14.35 12.91
CA LYS A 74 30.77 -14.06 12.12
C LYS A 74 30.45 -13.74 10.66
N GLU A 75 29.53 -14.49 10.04
CA GLU A 75 29.11 -14.27 8.65
C GLU A 75 28.32 -12.95 8.50
N VAL A 76 27.60 -12.53 9.54
CA VAL A 76 26.96 -11.21 9.64
C VAL A 76 28.01 -10.11 9.67
N GLN A 77 28.93 -10.16 10.63
CA GLN A 77 29.98 -9.14 10.79
C GLN A 77 30.82 -8.98 9.51
N LYS A 78 31.16 -10.11 8.88
CA LYS A 78 31.88 -10.11 7.59
C LYS A 78 31.13 -9.35 6.49
N ARG A 79 29.80 -9.43 6.45
CA ARG A 79 28.96 -8.81 5.41
C ARG A 79 28.68 -7.34 5.69
N LEU A 80 28.49 -6.97 6.96
CA LEU A 80 28.30 -5.59 7.39
C LEU A 80 29.59 -4.77 7.20
N ASN A 81 30.75 -5.36 7.50
CA ASN A 81 32.06 -4.70 7.41
C ASN A 81 32.68 -4.77 6.00
N TYR A 82 31.95 -5.23 4.98
CA TYR A 82 32.46 -5.29 3.63
C TYR A 82 32.38 -3.91 2.97
N HIS A 83 33.53 -3.22 2.88
CA HIS A 83 33.65 -1.85 2.34
C HIS A 83 34.20 -1.78 0.90
N GLY A 84 34.12 -2.85 0.09
CA GLY A 84 34.50 -2.76 -1.32
C GLY A 84 33.53 -1.88 -2.14
N ASP A 85 33.73 -1.78 -3.46
CA ASP A 85 32.86 -1.01 -4.39
C ASP A 85 31.37 -1.44 -4.38
N LYS A 86 31.00 -2.48 -3.62
CA LYS A 86 29.63 -2.94 -3.44
C LYS A 86 29.10 -2.32 -2.16
N GLN A 87 28.01 -1.57 -2.23
CA GLN A 87 27.28 -1.12 -1.02
C GLN A 87 27.16 -2.28 -0.02
N PRO A 88 27.49 -2.07 1.27
CA PRO A 88 27.52 -3.14 2.26
C PRO A 88 26.13 -3.74 2.45
N TYR A 89 26.09 -4.98 2.94
CA TYR A 89 24.83 -5.52 3.43
C TYR A 89 24.36 -4.68 4.62
N VAL A 90 23.06 -4.49 4.73
CA VAL A 90 22.40 -3.92 5.91
C VAL A 90 21.52 -4.97 6.56
N HIS A 91 21.22 -4.79 7.85
CA HIS A 91 20.18 -5.58 8.50
C HIS A 91 18.84 -5.31 7.83
N GLN A 92 18.14 -6.39 7.50
CA GLN A 92 16.84 -6.29 6.90
C GLN A 92 15.84 -5.70 7.92
N ARG A 93 15.05 -4.72 7.53
CA ARG A 93 14.07 -4.06 8.42
C ARG A 93 12.70 -4.74 8.38
N THR A 94 12.71 -6.05 8.62
CA THR A 94 11.48 -6.85 8.71
C THR A 94 11.27 -7.42 10.11
N VAL A 95 10.01 -7.70 10.47
CA VAL A 95 9.64 -8.31 11.76
C VAL A 95 10.35 -9.67 11.88
N GLY A 96 11.17 -9.81 12.93
CA GLY A 96 12.06 -10.96 13.16
C GLY A 96 13.56 -10.70 12.92
N ALA A 97 13.95 -9.51 12.47
CA ALA A 97 15.36 -9.14 12.28
C ALA A 97 16.04 -8.52 13.52
N GLY A 98 15.28 -8.20 14.56
CA GLY A 98 15.79 -7.72 15.85
C GLY A 98 16.21 -8.89 16.73
N GLY A 99 17.50 -9.02 17.02
CA GLY A 99 18.02 -10.00 17.97
C GLY A 99 17.43 -9.79 19.36
N GLY A 100 16.49 -10.64 19.75
CA GLY A 100 15.88 -10.66 21.06
C GLY A 100 14.71 -11.64 21.04
N ASN A 101 14.69 -12.57 22.01
CA ASN A 101 13.65 -13.59 22.21
C ASN A 101 12.24 -13.03 21.95
N ALA A 102 11.73 -13.25 20.73
CA ALA A 102 10.35 -12.98 20.37
C ALA A 102 9.77 -14.28 19.82
N SER A 103 8.90 -14.86 20.65
CA SER A 103 8.10 -16.04 20.38
C SER A 103 7.52 -16.05 18.96
N SER A 104 7.81 -17.15 18.29
CA SER A 104 7.36 -17.59 16.97
C SER A 104 5.86 -17.40 16.74
N GLY A 105 5.50 -16.50 15.83
CA GLY A 105 4.23 -16.54 15.10
C GLY A 105 4.49 -17.16 13.73
N GLY A 106 4.18 -18.45 13.58
CA GLY A 106 4.38 -19.19 12.34
C GLY A 106 3.52 -18.64 11.20
N GLY A 107 4.17 -18.08 10.18
CA GLY A 107 3.54 -17.72 8.91
C GLY A 107 3.24 -18.98 8.10
N GLY A 108 2.10 -19.59 8.33
CA GLY A 108 1.57 -20.66 7.50
C GLY A 108 0.97 -20.11 6.21
N ASN A 109 1.33 -20.70 5.07
CA ASN A 109 0.71 -20.43 3.77
C ASN A 109 -0.78 -20.83 3.79
N ILE A 110 -1.70 -19.86 3.70
CA ILE A 110 -3.13 -20.13 3.43
C ILE A 110 -3.65 -19.13 2.39
N GLY A 111 -4.42 -19.61 1.40
CA GLY A 111 -4.66 -18.92 0.12
C GLY A 111 -5.87 -17.98 0.04
N LYS A 112 -6.05 -17.40 -1.16
CA LYS A 112 -7.10 -16.46 -1.66
C LYS A 112 -8.54 -16.65 -1.12
N SER A 113 -8.88 -17.86 -0.70
CA SER A 113 -10.22 -18.23 -0.20
C SER A 113 -10.61 -17.51 1.10
N GLN A 114 -9.66 -17.18 1.99
CA GLN A 114 -9.98 -16.69 3.34
C GLN A 114 -10.26 -15.18 3.43
N VAL A 115 -9.54 -14.30 2.70
CA VAL A 115 -9.86 -12.84 2.66
C VAL A 115 -11.27 -12.61 2.14
N LYS A 116 -11.62 -13.35 1.10
CA LYS A 116 -12.97 -13.40 0.54
C LYS A 116 -14.00 -13.84 1.59
N GLN A 117 -13.69 -14.87 2.38
CA GLN A 117 -14.58 -15.33 3.45
C GLN A 117 -14.76 -14.30 4.56
N VAL A 118 -13.71 -13.64 5.02
CA VAL A 118 -13.78 -12.60 6.07
C VAL A 118 -14.59 -11.40 5.58
N ALA A 119 -14.29 -10.88 4.38
CA ALA A 119 -15.03 -9.76 3.81
C ALA A 119 -16.51 -10.09 3.60
N ILE A 120 -16.85 -11.30 3.14
CA ILE A 120 -18.24 -11.77 2.99
C ILE A 120 -18.92 -11.99 4.36
N LYS A 121 -18.18 -12.36 5.40
CA LYS A 121 -18.76 -12.62 6.72
C LYS A 121 -19.10 -11.33 7.46
N GLU A 122 -18.26 -10.30 7.32
CA GLU A 122 -18.32 -9.13 8.20
C GLU A 122 -18.95 -7.89 7.58
N ILE A 123 -18.88 -7.74 6.25
CA ILE A 123 -19.52 -6.60 5.59
C ILE A 123 -21.04 -6.81 5.63
N ASN A 124 -21.78 -5.83 6.15
CA ASN A 124 -23.24 -5.89 6.10
C ASN A 124 -23.73 -5.46 4.72
N PHE A 125 -24.04 -6.45 3.87
CA PHE A 125 -24.65 -6.26 2.55
C PHE A 125 -26.11 -6.76 2.46
N GLY A 126 -26.76 -7.00 3.61
CA GLY A 126 -28.17 -7.40 3.68
C GLY A 126 -28.52 -8.69 2.94
N GLY A 127 -27.55 -9.60 2.73
CA GLY A 127 -27.75 -10.86 1.99
C GLY A 127 -27.86 -10.71 0.47
N ASN A 128 -27.67 -9.51 -0.09
CA ASN A 128 -27.75 -9.27 -1.53
C ASN A 128 -26.64 -10.03 -2.30
N ALA A 129 -27.04 -10.89 -3.24
CA ALA A 129 -26.12 -11.75 -4.00
C ALA A 129 -25.17 -10.96 -4.91
N ASP A 130 -25.63 -9.87 -5.52
CA ASP A 130 -24.80 -9.01 -6.37
C ASP A 130 -23.71 -8.31 -5.56
N LEU A 131 -24.04 -7.84 -4.36
CA LEU A 131 -23.07 -7.23 -3.46
C LEU A 131 -22.06 -8.25 -2.93
N ARG A 132 -22.51 -9.47 -2.61
CA ARG A 132 -21.62 -10.58 -2.25
C ARG A 132 -20.61 -10.86 -3.36
N ASN A 133 -21.06 -10.89 -4.61
CA ASN A 133 -20.21 -11.08 -5.78
C ASN A 133 -19.25 -9.90 -6.00
N LEU A 134 -19.71 -8.67 -5.80
CA LEU A 134 -18.85 -7.49 -5.85
C LEU A 134 -17.76 -7.52 -4.77
N ILE A 135 -18.12 -7.83 -3.53
CA ILE A 135 -17.17 -7.92 -2.40
C ILE A 135 -16.12 -9.00 -2.66
N SER A 136 -16.56 -10.18 -3.11
CA SER A 136 -15.65 -11.24 -3.54
C SER A 136 -14.67 -10.73 -4.59
N TRP A 137 -15.19 -10.09 -5.63
CA TRP A 137 -14.36 -9.60 -6.72
C TRP A 137 -13.37 -8.52 -6.25
N LEU A 138 -13.78 -7.62 -5.36
CA LEU A 138 -12.88 -6.61 -4.77
C LEU A 138 -11.76 -7.26 -3.95
N ALA A 139 -12.05 -8.32 -3.21
CA ALA A 139 -11.05 -9.11 -2.50
C ALA A 139 -10.08 -9.79 -3.47
N ASP A 140 -10.60 -10.42 -4.53
CA ASP A 140 -9.79 -11.09 -5.55
C ASP A 140 -8.86 -10.10 -6.28
N VAL A 141 -9.36 -8.91 -6.64
CA VAL A 141 -8.56 -7.86 -7.30
C VAL A 141 -7.52 -7.26 -6.36
N ASN A 142 -7.88 -6.99 -5.10
CA ASN A 142 -6.93 -6.49 -4.10
C ASN A 142 -5.74 -7.44 -3.94
N VAL A 143 -6.00 -8.75 -3.81
CA VAL A 143 -4.93 -9.76 -3.71
C VAL A 143 -4.16 -9.91 -5.02
N HIS A 144 -4.85 -9.98 -6.17
CA HIS A 144 -4.21 -10.18 -7.48
C HIS A 144 -3.26 -9.05 -7.86
N THR A 145 -3.66 -7.78 -7.73
CA THR A 145 -2.80 -6.63 -8.07
C THR A 145 -1.51 -6.60 -7.25
N ILE A 146 -1.58 -7.04 -6.00
CA ILE A 146 -0.43 -7.06 -5.09
C ILE A 146 0.50 -8.24 -5.46
N THR A 147 -0.04 -9.44 -5.64
CA THR A 147 0.76 -10.64 -5.97
C THR A 147 1.28 -10.72 -7.40
N ALA A 148 0.63 -10.06 -8.38
CA ALA A 148 0.98 -10.21 -9.80
C ALA A 148 2.14 -9.29 -10.24
N ASN A 149 2.39 -8.19 -9.53
CA ASN A 149 3.41 -7.19 -9.89
C ASN A 149 4.50 -7.00 -8.84
N THR A 150 4.40 -7.69 -7.71
CA THR A 150 5.39 -7.66 -6.63
C THR A 150 5.53 -9.06 -6.06
N ASN A 151 6.74 -9.48 -5.68
CA ASN A 151 6.98 -10.78 -5.03
C ASN A 151 6.50 -10.81 -3.56
N ILE A 152 5.49 -10.00 -3.23
CA ILE A 152 4.98 -9.74 -1.89
C ILE A 152 3.88 -10.76 -1.61
N THR A 153 4.02 -11.43 -0.48
CA THR A 153 3.14 -12.48 0.00
C THR A 153 2.13 -11.91 1.00
N TYR A 154 0.95 -12.52 1.12
CA TYR A 154 -0.06 -12.12 2.10
C TYR A 154 -0.20 -13.23 3.15
N ASP A 155 0.11 -12.93 4.40
CA ASP A 155 -0.11 -13.78 5.55
C ASP A 155 -1.58 -13.68 5.98
N THR A 156 -2.31 -14.75 5.71
CA THR A 156 -3.73 -14.92 5.98
C THR A 156 -4.06 -15.22 7.43
N SER A 157 -3.08 -15.60 8.25
CA SER A 157 -3.29 -15.82 9.70
C SER A 157 -3.33 -14.51 10.47
N THR A 158 -2.57 -13.52 9.99
CA THR A 158 -2.48 -12.16 10.55
C THR A 158 -3.21 -11.11 9.70
N GLY A 159 -3.66 -11.50 8.51
CA GLY A 159 -4.26 -10.61 7.53
C GLY A 159 -3.31 -9.54 6.99
N SER A 160 -2.01 -9.83 6.95
CA SER A 160 -0.93 -8.88 6.68
C SER A 160 -0.20 -9.15 5.35
N PHE A 161 0.31 -8.09 4.71
CA PHE A 161 1.19 -8.17 3.53
C PHE A 161 2.65 -8.19 3.98
N SER A 162 3.43 -9.07 3.37
CA SER A 162 4.84 -9.34 3.66
C SER A 162 5.66 -9.25 2.38
N THR A 163 6.83 -8.62 2.45
CA THR A 163 7.77 -8.61 1.32
C THR A 163 8.29 -10.02 1.05
N PRO A 164 9.01 -10.28 -0.07
CA PRO A 164 9.60 -11.59 -0.35
C PRO A 164 10.52 -12.09 0.78
N LEU A 165 10.96 -11.18 1.64
CA LEU A 165 11.88 -11.45 2.74
C LEU A 165 11.23 -11.26 4.14
N GLY A 166 9.93 -10.95 4.24
CA GLY A 166 9.20 -10.87 5.52
C GLY A 166 8.34 -9.62 5.75
N PRO A 167 7.62 -9.55 6.89
CA PRO A 167 6.72 -8.45 7.23
C PRO A 167 7.51 -7.16 7.48
N VAL A 168 7.07 -6.02 6.96
CA VAL A 168 7.77 -4.73 7.11
C VAL A 168 7.24 -3.99 8.34
N THR A 169 8.08 -3.21 9.02
CA THR A 169 7.68 -2.39 10.18
C THR A 169 7.08 -1.04 9.75
N GLN A 170 6.31 -0.36 10.63
CA GLN A 170 5.68 0.93 10.27
C GLN A 170 6.73 2.01 9.97
N ASP A 171 7.80 2.08 10.75
CA ASP A 171 8.93 2.99 10.54
C ASP A 171 9.64 2.73 9.21
N ALA A 172 9.75 1.46 8.79
CA ALA A 172 10.29 1.11 7.48
C ALA A 172 9.38 1.59 6.34
N VAL A 173 8.05 1.47 6.48
CA VAL A 173 7.12 2.03 5.49
C VAL A 173 7.22 3.56 5.44
N ASP A 174 7.33 4.21 6.59
CA ASP A 174 7.47 5.66 6.68
C ASP A 174 8.77 6.15 6.00
N ASP A 175 9.90 5.48 6.25
CA ASP A 175 11.18 5.78 5.61
C ASP A 175 11.16 5.50 4.10
N ALA A 176 10.54 4.41 3.67
CA ALA A 176 10.38 4.10 2.25
C ALA A 176 9.56 5.17 1.52
N ARG A 177 8.55 5.77 2.17
CA ARG A 177 7.79 6.90 1.60
C ARG A 177 8.64 8.16 1.45
N ILE A 178 9.53 8.44 2.40
CA ILE A 178 10.51 9.55 2.30
C ILE A 178 11.44 9.31 1.11
N LEU A 179 12.02 8.11 0.98
CA LEU A 179 12.89 7.78 -0.15
C LEU A 179 12.15 7.84 -1.49
N LEU A 180 10.93 7.31 -1.56
CA LEU A 180 10.11 7.38 -2.79
C LEU A 180 9.82 8.83 -3.18
N THR A 181 9.64 9.69 -2.20
CA THR A 181 9.43 11.11 -2.37
C THR A 181 10.67 11.81 -2.95
N ASP A 182 11.86 11.47 -2.47
CA ASP A 182 13.12 11.95 -3.05
C ASP A 182 13.31 11.44 -4.48
N ILE A 183 12.99 10.17 -4.74
CA ILE A 183 13.02 9.58 -6.09
C ILE A 183 12.08 10.35 -7.03
N ARG A 184 10.86 10.72 -6.60
CA ARG A 184 9.97 11.58 -7.41
C ARG A 184 10.66 12.88 -7.82
N GLY A 185 11.46 13.48 -6.95
CA GLY A 185 12.24 14.69 -7.26
C GLY A 185 13.23 14.48 -8.40
N PHE A 186 13.94 13.35 -8.42
CA PHE A 186 14.89 12.97 -9.48
C PHE A 186 14.18 12.67 -10.80
N VAL A 187 13.12 11.87 -10.78
CA VAL A 187 12.33 11.51 -11.97
C VAL A 187 11.78 12.75 -12.66
N ARG A 188 11.31 13.74 -11.89
CA ARG A 188 10.79 15.01 -12.43
C ARG A 188 11.84 15.86 -13.13
N LYS A 189 13.08 15.78 -12.68
CA LYS A 189 14.24 16.45 -13.29
C LYS A 189 14.87 15.63 -14.41
N ASN A 190 14.36 14.42 -14.67
CA ASN A 190 14.97 13.42 -15.53
C ASN A 190 16.44 13.10 -15.12
N ASP A 191 16.73 13.15 -13.83
CA ASP A 191 18.07 12.96 -13.26
C ASP A 191 18.22 11.54 -12.68
N PHE A 192 18.35 10.55 -13.57
CA PHE A 192 18.55 9.15 -13.20
C PHE A 192 20.02 8.82 -12.94
N ASP A 193 20.95 9.56 -13.55
CA ASP A 193 22.38 9.26 -13.50
C ASP A 193 23.05 9.72 -12.20
N SER A 194 22.43 10.64 -11.44
CA SER A 194 23.04 11.12 -10.20
C SER A 194 23.27 9.99 -9.20
N GLN A 195 24.45 10.02 -8.57
CA GLN A 195 24.81 9.08 -7.52
C GLN A 195 23.80 9.10 -6.35
N LYS A 196 23.18 10.26 -6.09
CA LYS A 196 22.13 10.37 -5.08
C LYS A 196 20.86 9.62 -5.49
N MET A 197 20.40 9.72 -6.74
CA MET A 197 19.25 8.93 -7.24
C MET A 197 19.51 7.43 -7.11
N LYS A 198 20.68 6.97 -7.57
CA LYS A 198 21.08 5.56 -7.50
C LYS A 198 21.12 5.01 -6.07
N ARG A 199 21.69 5.77 -5.13
CA ARG A 199 21.69 5.42 -3.69
C ARG A 199 20.27 5.40 -3.12
N THR A 200 19.48 6.43 -3.38
CA THR A 200 18.08 6.52 -2.89
C THR A 200 17.23 5.33 -3.40
N ALA A 201 17.40 4.94 -4.66
CA ALA A 201 16.74 3.77 -5.23
C ALA A 201 17.20 2.45 -4.60
N ALA A 202 18.50 2.31 -4.32
CA ALA A 202 19.04 1.16 -3.61
C ALA A 202 18.49 1.06 -2.19
N ASP A 203 18.51 2.16 -1.43
CA ASP A 203 17.99 2.24 -0.06
C ASP A 203 16.50 1.87 -0.04
N PHE A 204 15.72 2.36 -1.01
CA PHE A 204 14.29 2.04 -1.11
C PHE A 204 14.06 0.52 -1.22
N ILE A 205 14.80 -0.18 -2.08
CA ILE A 205 14.63 -1.63 -2.23
C ILE A 205 15.27 -2.45 -1.12
N GLN A 206 16.21 -1.88 -0.34
CA GLN A 206 16.68 -2.51 0.91
C GLN A 206 15.59 -2.50 1.98
N ILE A 207 14.78 -1.44 2.02
CA ILE A 207 13.64 -1.32 2.95
C ILE A 207 12.42 -2.11 2.45
N ILE A 208 12.12 -2.03 1.15
CA ILE A 208 11.00 -2.74 0.50
C ILE A 208 11.56 -3.72 -0.54
N PRO A 209 12.01 -4.91 -0.13
CA PRO A 209 12.61 -5.90 -1.03
C PRO A 209 11.68 -6.25 -2.18
N GLN A 210 12.18 -6.14 -3.40
CA GLN A 210 11.45 -6.45 -4.64
C GLN A 210 12.36 -7.19 -5.61
N ALA A 211 11.79 -8.03 -6.47
CA ALA A 211 12.53 -8.65 -7.55
C ALA A 211 12.77 -7.63 -8.66
N THR A 212 14.02 -7.32 -8.95
CA THR A 212 14.40 -6.33 -9.96
C THR A 212 14.86 -6.95 -11.28
N GLY A 213 14.72 -8.27 -11.44
CA GLY A 213 15.28 -9.02 -12.58
C GLY A 213 16.81 -8.97 -12.62
N MET A 214 17.45 -9.46 -13.69
CA MET A 214 18.93 -9.51 -13.80
C MET A 214 19.53 -8.33 -14.57
N LYS A 215 18.70 -7.51 -15.23
CA LYS A 215 19.18 -6.40 -16.07
C LYS A 215 19.73 -5.26 -15.22
N ARG A 216 20.82 -4.64 -15.68
CA ARG A 216 21.28 -3.33 -15.18
C ARG A 216 20.24 -2.25 -15.47
N GLY A 217 20.30 -1.13 -14.76
CA GLY A 217 19.31 -0.05 -14.94
C GLY A 217 17.92 -0.40 -14.40
N TRP A 218 17.80 -1.40 -13.52
CA TRP A 218 16.50 -1.83 -12.99
C TRP A 218 15.71 -0.71 -12.30
N TYR A 219 16.40 0.27 -11.73
CA TYR A 219 15.79 1.43 -11.07
C TYR A 219 15.13 2.40 -12.07
N GLU A 220 15.67 2.52 -13.28
CA GLU A 220 15.07 3.32 -14.37
C GLU A 220 13.75 2.70 -14.84
N VAL A 221 13.60 1.38 -14.72
CA VAL A 221 12.34 0.69 -15.01
C VAL A 221 11.38 0.80 -13.82
N LEU A 222 11.89 0.57 -12.60
CA LEU A 222 11.10 0.54 -11.38
C LEU A 222 10.51 1.93 -11.03
N PHE A 223 11.22 3.00 -11.38
CA PHE A 223 10.85 4.39 -11.10
C PHE A 223 10.73 5.23 -12.38
N ALA A 224 10.47 4.61 -13.54
CA ALA A 224 10.54 5.24 -14.86
C ALA A 224 9.77 6.57 -15.01
N ASN A 225 8.60 6.66 -14.38
CA ASN A 225 7.69 7.78 -14.53
C ASN A 225 6.73 7.86 -13.34
N ASN A 226 5.86 8.89 -13.35
CA ASN A 226 4.86 9.09 -12.29
C ASN A 226 3.99 7.86 -12.06
N ALA A 227 3.65 7.10 -13.10
CA ALA A 227 2.86 5.89 -12.93
C ALA A 227 3.62 4.76 -12.22
N ALA A 228 4.91 4.61 -12.51
CA ALA A 228 5.77 3.68 -11.77
C ALA A 228 5.88 4.08 -10.29
N LEU A 229 6.03 5.39 -10.01
CA LEU A 229 6.06 5.94 -8.66
C LEU A 229 4.73 5.77 -7.90
N ASP A 230 3.61 5.91 -8.61
CA ASP A 230 2.29 5.71 -8.03
C ASP A 230 2.05 4.23 -7.69
N ARG A 231 2.54 3.28 -8.51
CA ARG A 231 2.53 1.85 -8.16
C ARG A 231 3.31 1.56 -6.87
N GLN A 232 4.46 2.21 -6.69
CA GLN A 232 5.23 2.08 -5.45
C GLN A 232 4.50 2.72 -4.25
N SER A 233 3.75 3.80 -4.48
CA SER A 233 2.94 4.43 -3.42
C SER A 233 1.75 3.56 -3.01
N ASP A 234 1.03 3.01 -4.00
CA ASP A 234 -0.06 2.04 -3.79
C ASP A 234 0.42 0.81 -2.99
N LEU A 235 1.66 0.36 -3.27
CA LEU A 235 2.28 -0.71 -2.52
C LEU A 235 2.50 -0.35 -1.05
N LEU A 236 3.10 0.81 -0.77
CA LEU A 236 3.34 1.27 0.60
C LEU A 236 2.03 1.48 1.36
N ASP A 237 0.99 1.99 0.70
CA ASP A 237 -0.37 2.12 1.26
C ASP A 237 -0.92 0.74 1.68
N SER A 238 -0.67 -0.28 0.87
CA SER A 238 -1.11 -1.65 1.16
C SER A 238 -0.34 -2.27 2.32
N LEU A 239 0.99 -2.07 2.39
CA LEU A 239 1.82 -2.53 3.51
C LEU A 239 1.43 -1.84 4.82
N GLU A 240 1.27 -0.52 4.82
CA GLU A 240 0.80 0.25 5.97
C GLU A 240 -0.59 -0.21 6.44
N ALA A 241 -1.51 -0.45 5.50
CA ALA A 241 -2.84 -0.93 5.82
C ALA A 241 -2.81 -2.28 6.56
N SER A 242 -1.87 -3.15 6.17
CA SER A 242 -1.62 -4.46 6.77
C SER A 242 -1.01 -4.35 8.18
N ILE A 243 0.01 -3.50 8.36
CA ILE A 243 0.68 -3.33 9.66
C ILE A 243 -0.32 -2.84 10.71
N GLN A 244 -1.15 -1.86 10.33
CA GLN A 244 -2.14 -1.29 11.24
C GLN A 244 -3.30 -2.26 11.55
N GLN A 245 -3.52 -3.29 10.73
CA GLN A 245 -4.44 -4.38 11.07
C GLN A 245 -3.86 -5.22 12.22
N ILE A 246 -2.59 -5.62 12.13
CA ILE A 246 -1.90 -6.38 13.19
C ILE A 246 -1.93 -5.62 14.53
N VAL A 247 -1.65 -4.31 14.50
CA VAL A 247 -1.66 -3.46 15.71
C VAL A 247 -3.05 -3.39 16.35
N SER A 248 -4.10 -3.29 15.53
CA SER A 248 -5.48 -3.25 16.03
C SER A 248 -5.89 -4.58 16.69
N ASP A 249 -5.46 -5.72 16.12
CA ASP A 249 -5.72 -7.05 16.66
C ASP A 249 -4.96 -7.32 17.98
N ALA A 250 -3.82 -6.66 18.19
CA ALA A 250 -3.02 -6.75 19.42
C ALA A 250 -3.63 -5.93 20.58
N ASP A 251 -4.16 -4.74 20.29
CA ASP A 251 -4.83 -3.90 21.28
C ASP A 251 -6.11 -4.57 21.80
N ASP A 252 -6.86 -5.30 20.96
CA ASP A 252 -8.08 -5.99 21.37
C ASP A 252 -7.82 -7.25 22.22
N LYS A 253 -6.66 -7.91 22.10
CA LYS A 253 -6.29 -9.05 22.96
C LYS A 253 -6.01 -8.66 24.42
N THR A 254 -5.78 -7.37 24.70
CA THR A 254 -5.61 -6.87 26.08
C THR A 254 -6.92 -6.50 26.77
N LYS A 255 -8.07 -6.61 26.09
CA LYS A 255 -9.41 -6.41 26.66
C LYS A 255 -10.18 -7.74 26.71
N THR A 256 -10.07 -8.41 27.86
CA THR A 256 -10.99 -9.38 28.49
C THR A 256 -11.87 -10.30 27.62
N ALA A 257 -11.80 -11.60 27.96
CA ALA A 257 -12.60 -12.70 27.44
C ALA A 257 -14.13 -12.45 27.33
N ALA A 258 -14.73 -13.15 26.36
CA ALA A 258 -16.16 -13.41 26.15
C ALA A 258 -17.04 -12.26 25.60
N LYS A 259 -16.89 -11.98 24.30
CA LYS A 259 -17.97 -11.74 23.33
C LYS A 259 -17.37 -11.83 21.92
N ALA A 260 -18.19 -12.16 20.91
CA ALA A 260 -17.77 -12.30 19.51
C ALA A 260 -16.74 -11.23 19.13
N GLY A 261 -15.63 -11.65 18.51
CA GLY A 261 -14.49 -10.78 18.22
C GLY A 261 -14.90 -9.45 17.56
N PRO A 262 -14.13 -8.38 17.79
CA PRO A 262 -14.46 -7.05 17.28
C PRO A 262 -14.54 -7.08 15.76
N ALA A 263 -15.62 -6.52 15.20
CA ALA A 263 -15.87 -6.53 13.75
C ALA A 263 -14.74 -5.79 13.01
N VAL A 264 -14.04 -6.49 12.11
CA VAL A 264 -12.95 -5.97 11.28
C VAL A 264 -13.49 -5.02 10.19
N PHE A 265 -14.78 -5.14 9.84
CA PHE A 265 -15.52 -4.22 8.96
C PHE A 265 -16.73 -3.57 9.67
N ASP A 266 -16.58 -2.31 10.10
CA ASP A 266 -17.71 -1.43 10.45
C ASP A 266 -18.29 -0.79 9.16
N LEU A 267 -18.70 -1.65 8.22
CA LEU A 267 -19.14 -1.27 6.88
C LEU A 267 -20.54 -1.82 6.59
N LYS A 268 -21.43 -0.91 6.18
CA LYS A 268 -22.70 -1.23 5.55
C LYS A 268 -22.67 -0.81 4.08
N LEU A 269 -22.95 -1.76 3.20
CA LEU A 269 -22.99 -1.56 1.75
C LEU A 269 -24.38 -1.97 1.25
N VAL A 270 -25.11 -1.06 0.61
CA VAL A 270 -26.50 -1.32 0.18
C VAL A 270 -26.65 -0.96 -1.28
N ALA A 271 -27.27 -1.83 -2.08
CA ALA A 271 -27.62 -1.50 -3.46
C ALA A 271 -28.67 -0.37 -3.46
N VAL A 272 -28.46 0.65 -4.27
CA VAL A 272 -29.39 1.77 -4.35
C VAL A 272 -30.39 1.50 -5.46
N ASP A 273 -31.65 1.29 -5.05
CA ASP A 273 -32.78 1.17 -5.96
C ASP A 273 -33.62 2.46 -6.05
N ASP A 274 -33.37 3.44 -5.17
CA ASP A 274 -34.06 4.73 -5.18
C ASP A 274 -33.80 5.50 -6.50
N PRO A 275 -34.83 5.70 -7.35
CA PRO A 275 -34.67 6.39 -8.62
C PRO A 275 -34.15 7.83 -8.48
N LYS A 276 -34.43 8.51 -7.37
CA LYS A 276 -33.98 9.88 -7.12
C LYS A 276 -32.47 9.92 -6.89
N VAL A 277 -31.94 8.97 -6.12
CA VAL A 277 -30.50 8.86 -5.88
C VAL A 277 -29.76 8.46 -7.15
N ILE A 278 -30.28 7.48 -7.89
CA ILE A 278 -29.71 7.07 -9.18
C ILE A 278 -29.68 8.25 -10.16
N LYS A 279 -30.79 9.00 -10.26
CA LYS A 279 -30.88 10.19 -11.10
C LYS A 279 -29.88 11.26 -10.66
N PHE A 280 -29.78 11.54 -9.37
CA PHE A 280 -28.78 12.47 -8.82
C PHE A 280 -27.36 12.08 -9.25
N VAL A 281 -26.97 10.81 -9.11
CA VAL A 281 -25.63 10.34 -9.48
C VAL A 281 -25.39 10.48 -10.99
N LYS A 282 -26.37 10.09 -11.82
CA LYS A 282 -26.27 10.21 -13.29
C LYS A 282 -26.19 11.66 -13.75
N ASP A 283 -27.01 12.54 -13.19
CA ASP A 283 -27.03 13.96 -13.50
C ASP A 283 -25.72 14.62 -13.08
N LYS A 284 -25.24 14.32 -11.85
CA LYS A 284 -23.94 14.79 -11.35
C LYS A 284 -22.82 14.34 -12.29
N TYR A 285 -22.75 13.05 -12.60
CA TYR A 285 -21.72 12.49 -13.47
C TYR A 285 -21.68 13.17 -14.85
N SER A 286 -22.85 13.42 -15.45
CA SER A 286 -22.97 14.01 -16.78
C SER A 286 -22.68 15.51 -16.81
N LYS A 287 -23.18 16.27 -15.83
CA LYS A 287 -22.98 17.73 -15.74
C LYS A 287 -21.53 18.10 -15.42
N GLU A 288 -20.83 17.25 -14.69
CA GLU A 288 -19.47 17.49 -14.22
C GLU A 288 -18.39 16.87 -15.12
N ARG A 289 -18.73 16.51 -16.36
CA ARG A 289 -17.74 15.97 -17.31
C ARG A 289 -16.72 17.05 -17.65
N GLY A 290 -15.45 16.79 -17.33
CA GLY A 290 -14.31 17.58 -17.79
C GLY A 290 -13.80 17.14 -19.17
N ARG A 291 -12.68 17.73 -19.60
CA ARG A 291 -12.10 17.59 -20.97
C ARG A 291 -11.39 16.25 -21.26
N HIS A 292 -11.60 15.22 -20.44
CA HIS A 292 -10.92 13.93 -20.54
C HIS A 292 -11.70 12.96 -21.45
N GLY A 293 -11.40 13.00 -22.75
CA GLY A 293 -12.09 12.20 -23.77
C GLY A 293 -11.85 10.69 -23.66
N ASP A 294 -10.73 10.27 -23.07
CA ASP A 294 -10.33 8.87 -22.87
C ASP A 294 -11.31 8.07 -22.00
N VAL A 295 -12.06 8.75 -21.13
CA VAL A 295 -13.05 8.12 -20.23
C VAL A 295 -14.47 8.66 -20.44
N ALA A 296 -14.67 9.57 -21.40
CA ALA A 296 -15.95 10.25 -21.62
C ALA A 296 -17.08 9.30 -22.05
N HIS A 297 -16.73 8.17 -22.67
CA HIS A 297 -17.65 7.13 -23.12
C HIS A 297 -18.24 6.30 -21.97
N CYS A 298 -17.64 6.34 -20.77
CA CYS A 298 -18.08 5.56 -19.63
C CYS A 298 -19.46 6.00 -19.13
N LYS A 299 -20.27 5.05 -18.65
CA LYS A 299 -21.63 5.27 -18.11
C LYS A 299 -21.77 4.70 -16.70
N VAL A 300 -22.59 5.33 -15.88
CA VAL A 300 -22.98 4.81 -14.55
C VAL A 300 -23.78 3.51 -14.74
N LYS A 301 -23.27 2.42 -14.16
CA LYS A 301 -23.85 1.08 -14.23
C LYS A 301 -24.64 0.73 -12.96
N LYS A 302 -24.00 0.81 -11.80
CA LYS A 302 -24.62 0.53 -10.49
C LYS A 302 -24.21 1.58 -9.47
N VAL A 303 -25.07 1.80 -8.48
CA VAL A 303 -24.83 2.71 -7.35
C VAL A 303 -25.06 1.93 -6.07
N HIS A 304 -24.12 2.03 -5.14
CA HIS A 304 -24.20 1.42 -3.83
C HIS A 304 -24.03 2.50 -2.75
N ALA A 305 -24.93 2.55 -1.78
CA ALA A 305 -24.78 3.39 -0.60
C ALA A 305 -23.72 2.76 0.30
N VAL A 306 -22.79 3.60 0.75
CA VAL A 306 -21.65 3.22 1.59
C VAL A 306 -21.81 3.92 2.93
N GLU A 307 -21.76 3.16 4.00
CA GLU A 307 -21.66 3.70 5.35
C GLU A 307 -20.53 2.99 6.10
N ILE A 308 -19.45 3.74 6.35
CA ILE A 308 -18.34 3.29 7.18
C ILE A 308 -18.52 3.93 8.56
N GLY A 309 -18.94 3.16 9.56
CA GLY A 309 -19.46 3.71 10.82
C GLY A 309 -18.45 4.61 11.55
N ARG A 310 -17.17 4.21 11.63
CA ARG A 310 -16.08 5.07 12.15
C ARG A 310 -15.94 6.40 11.43
N THR A 311 -16.02 6.40 10.09
CA THR A 311 -15.83 7.59 9.25
C THR A 311 -17.03 8.51 9.38
N LYS A 312 -18.24 7.96 9.34
CA LYS A 312 -19.49 8.69 9.54
C LYS A 312 -19.53 9.37 10.90
N LYS A 313 -19.22 8.65 11.98
CA LYS A 313 -19.14 9.20 13.34
C LYS A 313 -18.12 10.35 13.44
N ALA A 314 -16.91 10.17 12.88
CA ALA A 314 -15.89 11.21 12.88
C ALA A 314 -16.32 12.46 12.08
N PHE A 315 -16.97 12.26 10.94
CA PHE A 315 -17.50 13.33 10.10
C PHE A 315 -18.64 14.08 10.79
N GLU A 316 -19.60 13.39 11.40
CA GLU A 316 -20.69 14.01 12.15
C GLU A 316 -20.18 14.80 13.35
N ALA A 317 -19.23 14.25 14.11
CA ALA A 317 -18.70 14.87 15.33
C ALA A 317 -17.79 16.09 15.06
N LYS A 318 -17.01 16.05 13.97
CA LYS A 318 -15.96 17.04 13.65
C LYS A 318 -16.17 17.69 12.28
N GLY A 319 -16.26 16.90 11.22
CA GLY A 319 -16.38 17.38 9.84
C GLY A 319 -17.56 18.33 9.61
N ARG A 320 -18.76 17.97 10.06
CA ARG A 320 -19.97 18.81 9.91
C ARG A 320 -19.82 20.20 10.53
N LYS A 321 -19.06 20.32 11.63
CA LYS A 321 -18.81 21.59 12.32
C LYS A 321 -17.89 22.53 11.53
N VAL A 322 -17.06 21.99 10.63
CA VAL A 322 -16.20 22.78 9.73
C VAL A 322 -17.04 23.53 8.67
N GLY A 323 -18.19 22.97 8.27
CA GLY A 323 -19.11 23.60 7.32
C GLY A 323 -18.62 23.55 5.86
N ASN A 324 -19.34 24.25 4.97
CA ASN A 324 -19.13 24.23 3.51
C ASN A 324 -19.00 22.79 2.96
N ILE A 325 -20.05 22.00 3.18
CA ILE A 325 -20.07 20.58 2.84
C ILE A 325 -20.41 20.42 1.36
N MET A 326 -19.47 19.87 0.61
CA MET A 326 -19.60 19.58 -0.81
C MET A 326 -19.73 18.08 -1.06
N LYS A 327 -20.44 17.69 -2.13
CA LYS A 327 -20.46 16.29 -2.62
C LYS A 327 -19.47 16.17 -3.76
N LEU A 328 -18.33 15.54 -3.53
CA LEU A 328 -17.21 15.52 -4.48
C LEU A 328 -16.84 14.09 -4.89
N TRP A 329 -16.25 13.96 -6.08
CA TRP A 329 -15.76 12.69 -6.61
C TRP A 329 -14.37 12.36 -6.07
N HIS A 330 -14.18 11.11 -5.70
CA HIS A 330 -12.87 10.52 -5.44
C HIS A 330 -12.70 9.27 -6.31
N GLY A 331 -11.78 9.33 -7.27
CA GLY A 331 -11.44 8.20 -8.11
C GLY A 331 -10.30 7.40 -7.49
N THR A 332 -10.40 6.08 -7.55
CA THR A 332 -9.39 5.17 -7.02
C THR A 332 -9.43 3.86 -7.79
N LYS A 333 -8.29 3.15 -7.86
CA LYS A 333 -8.24 1.81 -8.45
C LYS A 333 -9.11 0.84 -7.64
N ALA A 334 -9.68 -0.14 -8.35
CA ALA A 334 -10.47 -1.21 -7.74
C ALA A 334 -9.69 -1.99 -6.67
N SER A 335 -8.38 -2.17 -6.85
CA SER A 335 -7.48 -2.82 -5.88
C SER A 335 -7.45 -2.13 -4.52
N ASN A 336 -7.66 -0.80 -4.48
CA ASN A 336 -7.56 -0.01 -3.25
C ASN A 336 -8.92 0.09 -2.53
N LEU A 337 -10.03 -0.24 -3.21
CA LEU A 337 -11.37 -0.05 -2.68
C LEU A 337 -11.64 -0.90 -1.44
N LEU A 338 -11.18 -2.15 -1.38
CA LEU A 338 -11.46 -2.98 -0.22
C LEU A 338 -10.84 -2.38 1.06
N SER A 339 -9.63 -1.84 0.96
CA SER A 339 -8.95 -1.13 2.06
C SER A 339 -9.68 0.16 2.44
N ILE A 340 -10.13 0.95 1.46
CA ILE A 340 -10.89 2.17 1.70
C ILE A 340 -12.24 1.87 2.36
N LEU A 341 -12.96 0.84 1.88
CA LEU A 341 -14.25 0.43 2.43
C LEU A 341 -14.11 -0.13 3.86
N LYS A 342 -12.98 -0.76 4.18
CA LYS A 342 -12.68 -1.24 5.54
C LYS A 342 -12.43 -0.09 6.53
N ARG A 343 -11.63 0.92 6.14
CA ARG A 343 -11.03 1.86 7.12
C ARG A 343 -11.41 3.33 6.91
N GLY A 344 -12.03 3.65 5.78
CA GLY A 344 -12.19 5.01 5.29
C GLY A 344 -10.98 5.48 4.47
N LEU A 345 -11.05 6.71 3.98
CA LEU A 345 -9.94 7.34 3.26
C LEU A 345 -8.80 7.69 4.22
N ILE A 346 -7.55 7.43 3.81
CA ILE A 346 -6.35 7.67 4.61
C ILE A 346 -5.52 8.82 4.03
N ILE A 347 -4.87 9.58 4.92
CA ILE A 347 -3.85 10.56 4.56
C ILE A 347 -2.51 9.91 4.93
N PRO A 348 -1.68 9.52 3.95
CA PRO A 348 -0.34 8.98 4.22
C PRO A 348 0.50 10.02 4.97
N LYS A 349 1.27 9.60 5.97
CA LYS A 349 2.04 10.50 6.85
C LYS A 349 3.29 11.12 6.22
N SER A 350 3.73 10.67 5.04
CA SER A 350 5.06 10.99 4.50
C SER A 350 5.11 11.13 2.97
N ALA A 351 4.02 11.56 2.32
CA ALA A 351 4.00 11.81 0.88
C ALA A 351 4.40 13.27 0.55
N SER A 352 5.48 13.75 1.16
CA SER A 352 5.78 15.19 1.24
C SER A 352 6.06 15.88 -0.09
N ASN A 353 6.47 15.19 -1.17
CA ASN A 353 6.83 15.86 -2.45
C ASN A 353 6.12 15.30 -3.71
N GLY A 354 5.13 14.41 -3.57
CA GLY A 354 4.32 13.90 -4.68
C GLY A 354 3.00 14.65 -4.90
N ARG A 355 2.54 15.37 -3.88
CA ARG A 355 1.24 16.03 -3.83
C ARG A 355 1.42 17.53 -3.86
N MET A 356 0.92 18.16 -4.91
CA MET A 356 1.13 19.59 -5.15
C MET A 356 0.66 20.42 -3.96
N TYR A 357 -0.46 20.06 -3.35
CA TYR A 357 -1.06 20.83 -2.25
C TYR A 357 -0.91 20.18 -0.87
N GLY A 358 0.14 19.39 -0.65
CA GLY A 358 0.47 18.74 0.63
C GLY A 358 -0.30 17.45 0.93
N ASP A 359 -0.08 16.91 2.14
CA ASP A 359 -0.66 15.63 2.56
C ASP A 359 -2.12 15.78 2.97
N GLY A 360 -3.03 15.52 2.03
CA GLY A 360 -4.46 15.56 2.26
C GLY A 360 -5.26 14.51 1.47
N LEU A 361 -6.56 14.52 1.64
CA LEU A 361 -7.50 13.78 0.81
C LEU A 361 -7.87 14.62 -0.40
N TYR A 362 -7.65 14.08 -1.60
CA TYR A 362 -7.87 14.78 -2.87
C TYR A 362 -9.21 14.42 -3.49
N PHE A 363 -9.95 15.44 -3.88
CA PHE A 363 -11.27 15.35 -4.48
C PHE A 363 -11.41 16.28 -5.70
N SER A 364 -12.46 16.05 -6.47
CA SER A 364 -12.77 16.84 -7.66
C SER A 364 -14.29 17.00 -7.82
N ASP A 365 -14.72 18.16 -8.28
CA ASP A 365 -16.06 18.42 -8.79
C ASP A 365 -16.20 18.03 -10.26
N GLN A 366 -15.13 17.53 -10.90
CA GLN A 366 -15.13 17.04 -12.27
C GLN A 366 -15.06 15.52 -12.28
N SER A 367 -16.08 14.89 -12.83
CA SER A 367 -16.26 13.43 -12.82
C SER A 367 -15.21 12.70 -13.64
N THR A 368 -14.91 13.18 -14.85
CA THR A 368 -13.94 12.52 -15.74
C THR A 368 -12.50 12.67 -15.26
N LYS A 369 -12.16 13.74 -14.52
CA LYS A 369 -10.86 13.86 -13.85
C LYS A 369 -10.68 12.74 -12.82
N SER A 370 -11.66 12.57 -11.94
CA SER A 370 -11.62 11.49 -10.94
C SER A 370 -11.64 10.12 -11.60
N LEU A 371 -12.44 9.92 -12.65
CA LEU A 371 -12.56 8.62 -13.32
C LEU A 371 -11.23 8.15 -13.92
N ARG A 372 -10.35 9.05 -14.37
CA ARG A 372 -8.99 8.70 -14.83
C ARG A 372 -8.09 8.12 -13.73
N TYR A 373 -8.36 8.40 -12.46
CA TYR A 373 -7.67 7.74 -11.34
C TYR A 373 -8.24 6.35 -11.04
N ALA A 374 -9.45 6.05 -11.53
CA ALA A 374 -10.04 4.72 -11.46
C ALA A 374 -9.62 3.81 -12.63
N THR A 375 -9.19 4.39 -13.75
CA THR A 375 -8.68 3.63 -14.90
C THR A 375 -7.20 3.32 -14.77
N ASN A 376 -6.76 2.26 -15.47
CA ASN A 376 -5.35 1.96 -15.68
C ASN A 376 -4.70 2.88 -16.75
N ALA A 377 -5.31 4.03 -17.10
CA ALA A 377 -4.83 4.90 -18.17
C ALA A 377 -3.43 5.46 -17.91
N TRP A 378 -2.99 5.50 -16.65
CA TRP A 378 -1.65 5.92 -16.27
C TRP A 378 -0.68 4.75 -16.12
N SER A 379 -1.15 3.54 -15.83
CA SER A 379 -0.31 2.37 -15.59
C SER A 379 -0.72 1.22 -16.51
N GLY A 380 -0.12 1.15 -17.69
CA GLY A 380 -0.24 -0.03 -18.57
C GLY A 380 -0.02 -1.30 -17.75
N GLY A 381 -1.04 -2.18 -17.75
CA GLY A 381 -1.04 -3.43 -16.99
C GLY A 381 -2.30 -3.65 -16.15
N GLY A 382 -3.41 -4.00 -16.80
CA GLY A 382 -4.59 -4.59 -16.17
C GLY A 382 -5.88 -4.35 -16.97
N ASN A 383 -6.45 -5.39 -17.57
CA ASN A 383 -7.81 -5.35 -18.11
C ASN A 383 -8.81 -5.58 -16.98
N SER A 384 -9.16 -4.51 -16.26
CA SER A 384 -10.37 -4.55 -15.44
C SER A 384 -11.41 -3.67 -16.11
N ASP A 385 -12.43 -4.29 -16.69
CA ASP A 385 -13.55 -3.59 -17.34
C ASP A 385 -14.45 -2.83 -16.35
N ARG A 386 -14.22 -3.02 -15.04
CA ARG A 386 -15.03 -2.42 -13.97
C ARG A 386 -14.28 -1.25 -13.34
N LEU A 387 -14.84 -0.06 -13.52
CA LEU A 387 -14.32 1.19 -12.98
C LEU A 387 -15.19 1.67 -11.84
N PHE A 388 -14.58 2.31 -10.85
CA PHE A 388 -15.29 2.74 -9.65
C PHE A 388 -14.89 4.15 -9.22
N MET A 389 -15.86 4.92 -8.74
CA MET A 389 -15.60 6.16 -8.03
C MET A 389 -16.44 6.23 -6.75
N LEU A 390 -15.92 6.95 -5.77
CA LEU A 390 -16.68 7.35 -4.59
C LEU A 390 -17.25 8.75 -4.80
N ILE A 391 -18.48 8.96 -4.32
CA ILE A 391 -19.00 10.29 -4.00
C ILE A 391 -18.88 10.44 -2.48
N CYS A 392 -18.20 11.50 -2.04
CA CYS A 392 -17.99 11.78 -0.62
C CYS A 392 -18.63 13.11 -0.23
N GLU A 393 -19.18 13.21 0.99
CA GLU A 393 -19.34 14.50 1.66
C GLU A 393 -17.96 14.99 2.09
N VAL A 394 -17.62 16.22 1.74
CA VAL A 394 -16.32 16.83 2.01
C VAL A 394 -16.56 18.19 2.66
N ALA A 395 -16.20 18.33 3.92
CA ALA A 395 -16.31 19.56 4.68
C ALA A 395 -15.12 20.47 4.37
N MET A 396 -15.33 21.41 3.45
CA MET A 396 -14.27 22.30 2.96
C MET A 396 -13.99 23.46 3.90
N GLY A 397 -14.95 23.87 4.74
CA GLY A 397 -14.81 25.04 5.61
C GLY A 397 -14.31 26.28 4.87
N LYS A 398 -13.40 27.01 5.51
CA LYS A 398 -12.70 28.16 4.93
C LYS A 398 -11.59 27.67 3.99
N THR A 399 -11.79 27.91 2.69
CA THR A 399 -10.89 27.40 1.66
C THR A 399 -9.76 28.39 1.35
N HIS A 400 -8.55 27.86 1.17
CA HIS A 400 -7.43 28.59 0.58
C HIS A 400 -7.37 28.34 -0.93
N SER A 401 -7.28 29.39 -1.75
CA SER A 401 -7.05 29.27 -3.20
C SER A 401 -5.58 29.57 -3.52
N PRO A 402 -4.77 28.56 -3.89
CA PRO A 402 -3.35 28.74 -4.13
C PRO A 402 -3.11 29.46 -5.45
N ARG A 403 -2.03 30.26 -5.53
CA ARG A 403 -1.56 30.91 -6.77
C ARG A 403 -0.47 30.10 -7.49
N GLY A 404 0.01 29.02 -6.87
CA GLY A 404 1.09 28.16 -7.34
C GLY A 404 1.03 26.81 -6.66
N GLY A 405 1.67 25.80 -7.26
CA GLY A 405 1.54 24.42 -6.83
C GLY A 405 2.65 23.89 -5.92
N TRP A 406 3.90 24.33 -6.02
CA TRP A 406 5.03 23.63 -5.38
C TRP A 406 5.72 24.50 -4.33
N GLY A 407 6.11 23.90 -3.19
CA GLY A 407 6.94 24.55 -2.16
C GLY A 407 6.21 25.37 -1.10
N SER A 408 4.87 25.37 -1.07
CA SER A 408 4.07 26.01 -0.01
C SER A 408 3.83 25.06 1.17
N HIS A 409 3.80 25.59 2.39
CA HIS A 409 3.38 24.82 3.57
C HIS A 409 1.86 24.68 3.59
N TYR A 410 1.38 23.44 3.49
CA TYR A 410 -0.03 23.08 3.59
C TYR A 410 -0.27 22.18 4.82
N PRO A 411 -1.43 22.28 5.49
CA PRO A 411 -2.48 23.27 5.29
C PRO A 411 -1.99 24.70 5.57
N VAL A 412 -2.53 25.68 4.83
CA VAL A 412 -2.23 27.09 5.09
C VAL A 412 -2.91 27.51 6.39
N SER A 413 -2.16 28.18 7.28
CA SER A 413 -2.70 28.64 8.57
C SER A 413 -3.98 29.46 8.39
N GLY A 414 -4.98 29.18 9.23
CA GLY A 414 -6.28 29.85 9.16
C GLY A 414 -7.18 29.42 8.00
N SER A 415 -6.88 28.30 7.33
CA SER A 415 -7.75 27.61 6.37
C SER A 415 -8.00 26.16 6.79
N ASP A 416 -9.15 25.62 6.40
CA ASP A 416 -9.56 24.24 6.68
C ASP A 416 -9.27 23.30 5.51
N SER A 417 -9.08 23.85 4.32
CA SER A 417 -8.89 23.11 3.06
C SER A 417 -8.22 23.97 2.00
N THR A 418 -7.76 23.34 0.93
CA THR A 418 -7.26 24.00 -0.28
C THR A 418 -8.20 23.74 -1.44
N PHE A 419 -8.58 24.79 -2.16
CA PHE A 419 -9.30 24.72 -3.43
C PHE A 419 -8.40 25.25 -4.56
N ALA A 420 -7.72 24.34 -5.23
CA ALA A 420 -6.93 24.61 -6.41
C ALA A 420 -7.82 24.71 -7.65
N LYS A 421 -8.08 25.94 -8.10
CA LYS A 421 -8.93 26.20 -9.27
C LYS A 421 -8.19 25.91 -10.57
N ALA A 422 -8.89 25.41 -11.57
CA ALA A 422 -8.35 25.28 -12.92
C ALA A 422 -7.74 26.62 -13.40
N GLY A 423 -6.54 26.57 -13.96
CA GLY A 423 -5.78 27.74 -14.40
C GLY A 423 -4.81 28.34 -13.38
N SER A 424 -4.86 27.92 -12.10
CA SER A 424 -3.92 28.42 -11.06
C SER A 424 -2.56 27.68 -11.02
N SER A 425 -2.51 26.46 -11.55
CA SER A 425 -1.36 25.53 -11.68
C SER A 425 -1.84 24.12 -12.05
N VAL A 426 -3.14 23.85 -11.90
CA VAL A 426 -3.83 22.63 -12.36
C VAL A 426 -4.69 22.92 -13.58
N MET A 427 -4.84 21.93 -14.47
CA MET A 427 -5.80 22.01 -15.58
C MET A 427 -7.27 21.84 -15.13
N ASN A 428 -7.50 21.22 -13.98
CA ASN A 428 -8.83 20.89 -13.49
C ASN A 428 -8.90 21.16 -11.98
N ASN A 429 -10.07 21.52 -11.48
CA ASN A 429 -10.30 21.81 -10.07
C ASN A 429 -9.85 20.67 -9.14
N GLU A 430 -9.28 21.03 -8.01
CA GLU A 430 -8.77 20.10 -7.00
C GLU A 430 -9.13 20.61 -5.61
N MET A 431 -9.79 19.78 -4.83
CA MET A 431 -10.25 20.10 -3.48
C MET A 431 -9.56 19.17 -2.50
N ILE A 432 -8.83 19.75 -1.55
CA ILE A 432 -7.96 19.01 -0.64
C ILE A 432 -8.36 19.33 0.79
N VAL A 433 -8.64 18.30 1.58
CA VAL A 433 -8.84 18.41 3.03
C VAL A 433 -7.72 17.68 3.76
N TYR A 434 -7.30 18.21 4.90
CA TYR A 434 -6.08 17.76 5.60
C TYR A 434 -6.37 16.89 6.83
N LYS A 435 -7.65 16.58 7.09
CA LYS A 435 -8.08 15.69 8.16
C LYS A 435 -9.05 14.66 7.59
N THR A 436 -8.86 13.40 7.95
CA THR A 436 -9.76 12.31 7.53
C THR A 436 -11.19 12.51 8.01
N SER A 437 -11.39 13.19 9.15
CA SER A 437 -12.71 13.55 9.66
C SER A 437 -13.47 14.58 8.83
N GLN A 438 -12.84 15.21 7.83
CA GLN A 438 -13.51 16.14 6.90
C GLN A 438 -14.12 15.43 5.69
N ALA A 439 -13.97 14.11 5.53
CA ALA A 439 -14.53 13.38 4.41
C ALA A 439 -15.34 12.16 4.87
N ASN A 440 -16.49 11.94 4.23
CA ASN A 440 -17.35 10.78 4.46
C ASN A 440 -17.83 10.20 3.12
N PRO A 441 -17.41 8.98 2.74
CA PRO A 441 -17.96 8.29 1.57
C PRO A 441 -19.47 8.07 1.71
N LEU A 442 -20.24 8.42 0.68
CA LEU A 442 -21.69 8.21 0.62
C LEU A 442 -22.09 7.13 -0.37
N TYR A 443 -21.48 7.16 -1.57
CA TYR A 443 -21.84 6.27 -2.66
C TYR A 443 -20.61 5.69 -3.32
N LEU A 444 -20.63 4.39 -3.57
CA LEU A 444 -19.73 3.71 -4.50
C LEU A 444 -20.46 3.54 -5.83
N VAL A 445 -19.89 4.11 -6.89
CA VAL A 445 -20.48 4.12 -8.22
C VAL A 445 -19.65 3.23 -9.13
N GLU A 446 -20.26 2.20 -9.71
CA GLU A 446 -19.66 1.34 -10.73
C GLU A 446 -19.96 1.91 -12.12
N PHE A 447 -18.96 1.91 -13.00
CA PHE A 447 -19.07 2.37 -14.38
C PHE A 447 -18.80 1.23 -15.37
N THR A 448 -19.41 1.33 -16.55
CA THR A 448 -19.15 0.49 -17.73
C THR A 448 -18.52 1.33 -18.84
N THR A 449 -17.60 0.74 -19.59
CA THR A 449 -16.96 1.32 -20.79
C THR A 449 -17.78 1.12 -22.07
N ARG A 450 -18.91 0.39 -22.01
CA ARG A 450 -19.89 0.24 -23.11
C ARG A 450 -21.33 0.38 -22.59
#